data_AF-S6TUG0-F1
#
_entry.id   AF-S6TUG0-F1
#
_cell.length_a   1.000
_cell.length_b   1.000
_cell.length_c   1.000
_cell.angle_alpha   90.00
_cell.angle_beta   90.00
_cell.angle_gamma   90.00
#
_symmetry.space_group_name_H-M   'P 1'
#
loop_
_entity.id
_entity.type
_entity.pdbx_description
1 polymer ?
#
loop_
_entity_poly.entity_id
_entity_poly.type
_entity_poly.pdbx_seq_one_letter_code
_entity_poly.pdbx_strand_id
1 'polypeptide(L)' 'MSDFNPDRRRIITGVAGATLLSILSPFARSAGVDYPFTLGVASGDPLPDGFVIWTRLAPKVI' A
#
# COMPACT_ATOMS: atom_id res chain seq x y z
N MET A 1 26.60 29.19 -12.72
CA MET A 1 26.00 28.43 -11.60
C MET A 1 24.70 29.15 -11.28
N SER A 2 23.56 28.67 -11.77
CA SER A 2 22.28 29.37 -11.57
C SER A 2 21.83 29.21 -10.12
N ASP A 3 21.81 30.30 -9.37
CA ASP A 3 21.42 30.32 -7.96
C ASP A 3 19.94 29.96 -7.83
N PHE A 4 19.67 28.79 -7.25
CA PHE A 4 18.31 28.36 -6.93
C PHE A 4 17.81 29.17 -5.74
N ASN A 5 16.90 30.13 -5.97
CA ASN A 5 16.18 30.85 -4.91
C ASN A 5 14.70 30.41 -4.87
N PRO A 6 14.32 29.47 -3.99
CA PRO A 6 12.95 28.98 -3.92
C PRO A 6 12.03 29.97 -3.19
N ASP A 7 11.12 30.60 -3.92
CA ASP A 7 10.05 31.43 -3.35
C ASP A 7 9.22 30.64 -2.32
N ARG A 8 8.87 31.28 -1.18
CA ARG A 8 8.01 30.67 -0.13
C ARG A 8 6.71 30.10 -0.69
N ARG A 9 6.12 30.77 -1.69
CA ARG A 9 4.89 30.32 -2.37
C ARG A 9 5.12 29.00 -3.11
N ARG A 10 6.25 28.85 -3.80
CA ARG A 10 6.61 27.60 -4.49
C ARG A 10 6.82 26.47 -3.49
N ILE A 11 7.41 26.78 -2.34
CA ILE A 11 7.55 25.80 -1.24
C ILE A 11 6.17 25.36 -0.74
N ILE A 12 5.27 26.30 -0.44
CA ILE A 12 3.92 25.98 0.05
C ILE A 12 3.13 25.17 -0.98
N THR A 13 3.13 25.59 -2.25
CA THR A 13 2.44 24.85 -3.32
C THR A 13 3.03 23.47 -3.53
N GLY A 14 4.36 23.32 -3.45
CA GLY A 14 5.04 22.02 -3.55
C GLY A 14 4.66 21.07 -2.41
N VAL A 15 4.66 21.55 -1.17
CA VAL A 15 4.26 20.76 0.00
C VAL A 15 2.77 20.39 -0.07
N ALA A 16 1.90 21.34 -0.37
CA ALA A 16 0.46 21.08 -0.52
C ALA A 16 0.19 20.03 -1.61
N GLY A 17 0.86 20.15 -2.76
CA GLY A 17 0.80 19.15 -3.83
C GLY A 17 1.26 17.76 -3.38
N ALA A 18 2.38 17.67 -2.66
CA ALA A 18 2.90 16.41 -2.14
C ALA A 18 1.96 15.75 -1.12
N THR A 19 1.32 16.54 -0.24
CA THR A 19 0.34 16.02 0.73
C THR A 19 -0.90 15.45 0.04
N LEU A 20 -1.44 16.16 -0.96
CA LEU A 20 -2.61 15.70 -1.70
C LEU A 20 -2.30 14.44 -2.51
N LEU A 21 -1.13 14.40 -3.15
CA LEU A 21 -0.64 13.20 -3.85
C LEU A 21 -0.47 12.02 -2.89
N SER A 22 0.00 12.23 -1.66
CA SER A 22 0.14 11.15 -0.67
C SER A 22 -1.21 10.54 -0.28
N ILE A 23 -2.23 11.37 -0.07
CA ILE A 23 -3.59 10.93 0.31
C ILE A 23 -4.28 10.19 -0.83
N LEU A 24 -4.16 10.69 -2.06
CA LEU A 24 -4.86 10.16 -3.23
C LEU A 24 -4.04 9.12 -4.00
N SER A 25 -2.81 8.81 -3.57
CA SER A 25 -1.95 7.94 -4.36
C SER A 25 -2.51 6.51 -4.41
N PRO A 26 -2.59 5.90 -5.61
CA PRO A 26 -2.92 4.48 -5.74
C PRO A 26 -1.80 3.57 -5.20
N PHE A 27 -0.63 4.16 -4.93
CA PHE A 27 0.52 3.51 -4.33
C PHE A 27 0.58 3.68 -2.81
N ALA A 28 -0.29 4.51 -2.20
CA ALA A 28 -0.49 4.49 -0.77
C ALA A 28 -1.09 3.13 -0.41
N ARG A 29 -0.32 2.33 0.31
CA ARG A 29 -0.88 1.14 0.95
C ARG A 29 -1.96 1.63 1.91
N SER A 30 -3.06 0.90 2.03
CA SER A 30 -4.05 1.12 3.08
C SER A 30 -3.34 1.20 4.43
N ALA A 31 -3.14 2.41 4.94
CA ALA A 31 -2.51 2.63 6.23
C ALA A 31 -3.42 1.99 7.29
N GLY A 32 -2.96 0.91 7.93
CA GLY A 32 -3.69 0.23 9.00
C GLY A 32 -4.15 -1.21 8.72
N VAL A 33 -3.89 -1.77 7.53
CA VAL A 33 -4.10 -3.21 7.30
C VAL A 33 -2.76 -3.85 6.95
N ASP A 34 -2.17 -4.53 7.93
CA ASP A 34 -1.00 -5.38 7.72
C ASP A 34 -1.30 -6.50 6.70
N TYR A 35 -0.25 -7.10 6.15
CA TYR A 35 -0.38 -8.24 5.23
C TYR A 35 -1.31 -9.33 5.81
N PRO A 36 -2.49 -9.59 5.21
CA PRO A 36 -3.57 -10.31 5.90
C PRO A 36 -3.40 -11.84 5.89
N PHE A 37 -2.48 -12.38 5.08
CA PHE A 37 -2.16 -13.81 5.00
C PHE A 37 -1.03 -14.19 5.96
N THR A 38 -1.12 -13.73 7.21
CA THR A 38 -0.08 -13.97 8.23
C THR A 38 0.07 -15.45 8.60
N LEU A 39 -0.98 -16.24 8.40
CA LEU A 39 -0.99 -17.69 8.61
C LEU A 39 -0.58 -18.49 7.36
N GLY A 40 -0.20 -17.80 6.28
CA GLY A 40 0.19 -18.40 5.02
C GLY A 40 -0.99 -18.86 4.15
N VAL A 41 -0.65 -19.62 3.12
CA VAL A 41 -1.56 -20.21 2.15
C VAL A 41 -1.20 -21.68 2.03
N ALA A 42 -2.20 -22.53 1.88
CA ALA A 42 -1.99 -23.96 1.73
C ALA A 42 -2.94 -24.56 0.70
N SER A 43 -2.62 -25.78 0.25
CA SER A 43 -3.40 -26.54 -0.72
C SER A 43 -3.72 -27.95 -0.21
N GLY A 44 -4.79 -28.54 -0.70
CA GLY A 44 -5.26 -29.88 -0.28
C GLY A 44 -6.35 -30.44 -1.20
N ASP A 45 -6.84 -31.63 -0.86
CA ASP A 45 -7.89 -32.37 -1.61
C ASP A 45 -7.70 -32.36 -3.13
N PRO A 46 -6.67 -33.07 -3.64
CA PRO A 46 -6.43 -33.15 -5.07
C PRO A 46 -7.47 -34.03 -5.78
N LEU A 47 -7.97 -33.53 -6.90
CA LEU A 47 -8.79 -34.21 -7.91
C LEU A 47 -8.02 -34.27 -9.24
N PRO A 48 -8.44 -35.10 -10.20
CA PRO A 48 -7.76 -35.22 -11.50
C PRO A 48 -7.65 -33.90 -12.28
N ASP A 49 -8.55 -32.95 -12.03
CA ASP A 49 -8.68 -31.66 -12.73
C ASP A 49 -8.47 -30.45 -11.81
N GLY A 50 -8.18 -30.64 -10.53
CA GLY A 50 -8.07 -29.53 -9.60
C GLY A 50 -7.62 -29.89 -8.19
N PHE A 51 -7.57 -28.89 -7.33
CA PHE A 51 -7.28 -29.03 -5.91
C PHE A 51 -7.82 -27.81 -5.17
N VAL A 52 -7.96 -27.93 -3.86
CA VAL A 52 -8.43 -26.84 -3.00
C VAL A 52 -7.24 -25.97 -2.59
N ILE A 53 -7.43 -24.65 -2.64
CA ILE A 53 -6.53 -23.66 -2.02
C ILE A 53 -7.28 -23.04 -0.85
N TRP A 54 -6.65 -22.99 0.32
CA TRP A 54 -7.21 -22.31 1.47
C TRP A 54 -6.22 -21.31 2.08
N THR A 55 -6.78 -20.27 2.67
CA THR A 55 -6.08 -19.35 3.56
C THR A 55 -7.06 -18.82 4.59
N ARG A 56 -6.53 -18.28 5.68
CA ARG A 56 -7.32 -17.58 6.70
C ARG A 56 -6.84 -16.14 6.77
N LEU A 57 -7.74 -15.19 6.55
CA LEU A 57 -7.47 -13.78 6.79
C LEU A 57 -7.36 -13.56 8.30
N ALA A 58 -6.19 -13.15 8.75
CA ALA A 58 -5.92 -12.80 10.14
C ALA A 58 -5.31 -11.39 10.19
N PRO A 59 -6.10 -10.35 9.81
CA PRO A 59 -5.63 -8.98 9.84
C PRO A 59 -5.39 -8.54 11.29
N LYS A 60 -4.22 -7.94 11.53
CA LYS A 60 -3.97 -7.23 12.78
C LYS A 60 -4.52 -5.82 12.63
N VAL A 61 -5.54 -5.49 13.43
CA VAL A 61 -5.94 -4.09 13.59
C VAL A 61 -4.90 -3.46 14.51
N ILE A 62 -4.18 -2.47 13.98
CA ILE A 62 -3.21 -1.68 14.74
C ILE A 62 -3.96 -0.59 15.50
#